data_AF-A0A2V9TSC7-F1
#
_entry.id   AF-A0A2V9TSC7-F1
#
_cell.length_a   1.000
_cell.length_b   1.000
_cell.length_c   1.000
_cell.angle_alpha   90.00
_cell.angle_beta   90.00
_cell.angle_gamma   90.00
#
_symmetry.space_group_name_H-M   'P 1'
#
loop_
_entity.id
_entity.type
_entity.pdbx_description
1 polymer ?
#
loop_
_entity_poly.entity_id
_entity_poly.type
_entity_poly.pdbx_seq_one_letter_code
_entity_poly.pdbx_strand_id
1 'polypeptide(L)'
;MRSSMVVLTLLAGISVATYGSKQQTLEQLIARAPSARAEDQPHLYIEIARKELEAAEKSYKTGENDAARKSVDELVGYSGKASDAASQIGKKLKDTEIALRKMAQKLRDLKRGLPYEDQGPVQAAADRLEQMRTELLSRMFGKKGKP
;
A
#
# COMPACT_ATOMS: atom_id res chain seq x y z
N MET A 1 18.85 58.45 -25.60
CA MET A 1 17.46 58.13 -25.22
C MET A 1 17.31 56.62 -25.31
N ARG A 2 17.03 55.97 -24.19
CA ARG A 2 16.93 54.51 -24.04
C ARG A 2 15.55 54.10 -24.55
N SER A 3 15.48 53.23 -25.55
CA SER A 3 14.21 52.63 -25.97
C SER A 3 14.31 51.11 -25.82
N SER A 4 13.57 50.61 -24.83
CA SER A 4 13.39 49.21 -24.51
C SER A 4 12.46 48.55 -25.52
N MET A 5 12.75 47.32 -25.93
CA MET A 5 11.71 46.42 -26.43
C MET A 5 12.00 45.01 -25.89
N VAL A 6 11.16 44.62 -24.93
CA VAL A 6 11.20 43.35 -24.21
C VAL A 6 10.60 42.27 -25.10
N VAL A 7 11.34 41.20 -25.34
CA VAL A 7 10.87 39.97 -25.97
C VAL A 7 10.23 39.11 -24.87
N LEU A 8 8.92 38.89 -24.95
CA LEU A 8 8.18 37.98 -24.07
C LEU A 8 7.84 36.70 -24.85
N THR A 9 8.65 35.67 -24.62
CA THR A 9 8.45 34.34 -25.20
C THR A 9 7.34 33.61 -24.43
N LEU A 10 6.18 33.43 -25.07
CA LEU A 10 5.05 32.69 -24.52
C LEU A 10 5.29 31.19 -24.71
N LEU A 11 5.54 30.46 -23.63
CA LEU A 11 5.53 28.98 -23.63
C LEU A 11 4.09 28.49 -23.85
N ALA A 12 3.81 27.94 -25.03
CA ALA A 12 2.59 27.18 -25.29
C ALA A 12 2.75 25.75 -24.74
N GLY A 13 1.99 25.42 -23.70
CA GLY A 13 1.97 24.11 -23.07
C GLY A 13 1.40 23.03 -23.98
N ILE A 14 2.14 21.93 -24.11
CA ILE A 14 1.67 20.69 -24.73
C ILE A 14 0.91 19.89 -23.65
N SER A 15 -0.42 19.95 -23.69
CA SER A 15 -1.27 19.06 -22.90
C SER A 15 -1.64 17.84 -23.74
N VAL A 16 -0.82 16.79 -23.68
CA VAL A 16 -1.23 15.47 -24.17
C VAL A 16 -2.06 14.81 -23.07
N ALA A 17 -3.38 14.88 -23.21
CA ALA A 17 -4.31 14.07 -22.44
C ALA A 17 -4.41 12.67 -23.06
N THR A 18 -3.53 11.76 -22.64
CA THR A 18 -3.75 10.32 -22.87
C THR A 18 -4.68 9.77 -21.79
N TYR A 19 -5.92 9.46 -22.18
CA TYR A 19 -6.81 8.52 -21.47
C TYR A 19 -6.28 7.10 -21.69
N GLY A 20 -5.16 6.78 -21.04
CA GLY A 20 -4.90 5.42 -20.58
C GLY A 20 -5.40 5.34 -19.14
N SER A 21 -5.91 4.20 -18.69
CA SER A 21 -6.10 3.92 -17.27
C SER A 21 -4.75 4.14 -16.57
N LYS A 22 -4.50 5.37 -16.09
CA LYS A 22 -3.21 5.77 -15.50
C LYS A 22 -3.08 4.98 -14.21
N GLN A 23 -2.35 3.89 -14.29
CA GLN A 23 -1.96 3.12 -13.13
C GLN A 23 -1.13 4.06 -12.26
N GLN A 24 -1.73 4.53 -11.16
CA GLN A 24 -1.09 5.52 -10.30
C GLN A 24 0.22 4.95 -9.76
N THR A 25 1.25 5.79 -9.69
CA THR A 25 2.53 5.40 -9.08
C THR A 25 2.32 5.18 -7.57
N LEU A 26 3.23 4.43 -6.95
CA LEU A 26 3.23 4.22 -5.51
C LEU A 26 3.22 5.56 -4.75
N GLU A 27 4.05 6.51 -5.16
CA GLU A 27 4.13 7.85 -4.56
C GLU A 27 2.83 8.63 -4.69
N GLN A 28 2.17 8.56 -5.85
CA GLN A 28 0.88 9.21 -6.07
C GLN A 28 -0.21 8.64 -5.15
N LEU A 29 -0.20 7.33 -4.93
CA LEU A 29 -1.13 6.69 -4.01
C LEU A 29 -0.85 7.11 -2.56
N ILE A 30 0.42 7.09 -2.15
CA ILE A 30 0.86 7.51 -0.81
C ILE A 30 0.45 8.96 -0.53
N ALA A 31 0.66 9.87 -1.49
CA ALA A 31 0.30 11.27 -1.34
C ALA A 31 -1.23 11.48 -1.25
N ARG A 32 -2.00 10.70 -2.02
CA ARG A 32 -3.46 10.82 -2.08
C ARG A 32 -4.16 10.22 -0.87
N ALA A 33 -3.72 9.04 -0.40
CA ALA A 33 -4.48 8.22 0.55
C ALA A 33 -4.89 8.96 1.84
N PRO A 34 -4.03 9.75 2.52
CA PRO A 34 -4.41 10.46 3.73
C PRO A 34 -5.53 11.50 3.54
N SER A 35 -5.63 12.08 2.34
CA SER A 35 -6.60 13.14 2.00
C SER A 35 -7.87 12.63 1.30
N ALA A 36 -7.92 11.33 0.98
CA ALA A 36 -9.07 10.73 0.32
C ALA A 36 -10.29 10.68 1.25
N ARG A 37 -11.49 10.50 0.67
CA ARG A 37 -12.71 10.26 1.45
C ARG A 37 -12.50 9.03 2.33
N ALA A 38 -13.01 9.06 3.55
CA ALA A 38 -12.85 7.97 4.52
C ALA A 38 -13.30 6.60 3.95
N GLU A 39 -14.31 6.58 3.09
CA GLU A 39 -14.78 5.34 2.44
C GLU A 39 -13.81 4.74 1.41
N ASP A 40 -12.94 5.58 0.82
CA ASP A 40 -11.96 5.18 -0.19
C ASP A 40 -10.61 4.80 0.44
N GLN A 41 -10.30 5.34 1.63
CA GLN A 41 -9.03 5.15 2.32
C GLN A 41 -8.63 3.68 2.52
N PRO A 42 -9.51 2.76 2.98
CA PRO A 42 -9.11 1.36 3.17
C PRO A 42 -8.61 0.73 1.88
N HIS A 43 -9.28 1.01 0.76
CA HIS A 43 -8.89 0.47 -0.53
C HIS A 43 -7.56 1.06 -1.01
N LEU A 44 -7.38 2.38 -0.90
CA LEU A 44 -6.13 3.04 -1.30
C LEU A 44 -4.93 2.51 -0.50
N TYR A 45 -5.08 2.30 0.81
CA TYR A 45 -4.01 1.73 1.63
C TYR A 45 -3.71 0.27 1.27
N ILE A 46 -4.73 -0.54 0.89
CA ILE A 46 -4.49 -1.88 0.35
C ILE A 46 -3.74 -1.84 -0.98
N GLU A 47 -4.03 -0.90 -1.87
CA GLU A 47 -3.30 -0.77 -3.15
C GLU A 47 -1.84 -0.39 -2.94
N ILE A 48 -1.55 0.49 -1.96
CA ILE A 48 -0.18 0.82 -1.56
C ILE A 48 0.52 -0.42 -1.02
N ALA A 49 -0.11 -1.13 -0.06
CA ALA A 49 0.41 -2.35 0.53
C ALA A 49 0.74 -3.41 -0.54
N ARG A 50 -0.12 -3.60 -1.55
CA ARG A 50 0.15 -4.52 -2.67
C ARG A 50 1.38 -4.13 -3.48
N LYS A 51 1.54 -2.84 -3.78
CA LYS A 51 2.71 -2.34 -4.52
C LYS A 51 4.00 -2.50 -3.73
N GLU A 52 3.95 -2.34 -2.40
CA GLU A 52 5.11 -2.60 -1.54
C GLU A 52 5.47 -4.09 -1.51
N LEU A 53 4.48 -5.00 -1.52
CA LEU A 53 4.74 -6.43 -1.66
C LEU A 53 5.37 -6.77 -3.03
N GLU A 54 4.88 -6.17 -4.12
CA GLU A 54 5.47 -6.33 -5.46
C GLU A 54 6.92 -5.78 -5.49
N ALA A 55 7.18 -4.66 -4.82
CA ALA A 55 8.52 -4.09 -4.69
C ALA A 55 9.45 -5.02 -3.90
N ALA A 56 8.98 -5.56 -2.77
CA ALA A 56 9.73 -6.55 -1.98
C ALA A 56 10.07 -7.80 -2.81
N GLU A 57 9.08 -8.38 -3.50
CA GLU A 57 9.28 -9.54 -4.39
C GLU A 57 10.33 -9.25 -5.46
N LYS A 58 10.34 -8.04 -6.04
CA LYS A 58 11.33 -7.62 -7.04
C LYS A 58 12.71 -7.46 -6.45
N SER A 59 12.84 -6.71 -5.34
CA SER A 59 14.14 -6.41 -4.73
C SER A 59 14.83 -7.67 -4.19
N TYR A 60 14.08 -8.64 -3.63
CA TYR A 60 14.68 -9.93 -3.27
C TYR A 60 15.20 -10.71 -4.48
N LYS A 61 14.52 -10.66 -5.64
CA LYS A 61 14.98 -11.31 -6.86
C LYS A 61 16.24 -10.67 -7.46
N THR A 62 16.44 -9.37 -7.22
CA THR A 62 17.61 -8.63 -7.71
C THR A 62 18.74 -8.52 -6.67
N GLY A 63 18.58 -9.12 -5.49
CA GLY A 63 19.58 -9.09 -4.42
C GLY A 63 19.65 -7.77 -3.64
N GLU A 64 18.66 -6.89 -3.81
CA GLU A 64 18.54 -5.61 -3.10
C GLU A 64 17.85 -5.82 -1.73
N ASN A 65 18.45 -6.65 -0.87
CA ASN A 65 17.77 -7.13 0.34
C ASN A 65 17.36 -6.00 1.31
N ASP A 66 18.14 -4.92 1.42
CA ASP A 66 17.76 -3.75 2.23
C ASP A 66 16.50 -3.06 1.70
N ALA A 67 16.39 -2.88 0.38
CA ALA A 67 15.21 -2.31 -0.24
C ALA A 67 14.00 -3.25 -0.08
N ALA A 68 14.23 -4.55 -0.17
CA ALA A 68 13.20 -5.56 0.04
C ALA A 68 12.66 -5.52 1.48
N ARG A 69 13.55 -5.48 2.48
CA ARG A 69 13.18 -5.35 3.90
C ARG A 69 12.37 -4.09 4.16
N LYS A 70 12.81 -2.94 3.64
CA LYS A 70 12.05 -1.69 3.73
C LYS A 70 10.64 -1.81 3.14
N SER A 71 10.53 -2.44 1.97
CA SER A 71 9.23 -2.63 1.31
C SER A 71 8.31 -3.57 2.13
N VAL A 72 8.87 -4.59 2.79
CA VAL A 72 8.12 -5.46 3.72
C VAL A 72 7.60 -4.68 4.92
N ASP A 73 8.39 -3.77 5.49
CA ASP A 73 7.95 -2.91 6.60
C ASP A 73 6.83 -1.95 6.18
N GLU A 74 6.96 -1.30 5.01
CA GLU A 74 5.93 -0.41 4.47
C GLU A 74 4.64 -1.19 4.16
N LEU A 75 4.74 -2.40 3.60
CA LEU A 75 3.60 -3.32 3.41
C LEU A 75 2.83 -3.54 4.72
N VAL A 76 3.52 -3.81 5.83
CA VAL A 76 2.89 -3.98 7.14
C VAL A 76 2.25 -2.67 7.61
N GLY A 77 2.95 -1.55 7.46
CA GLY A 77 2.46 -0.23 7.84
C GLY A 77 1.16 0.16 7.12
N TYR A 78 1.11 0.01 5.80
CA TYR A 78 -0.07 0.32 5.01
C TYR A 78 -1.19 -0.70 5.16
N SER A 79 -0.87 -1.97 5.43
CA SER A 79 -1.85 -2.98 5.83
C SER A 79 -2.55 -2.59 7.14
N GLY A 80 -1.79 -2.08 8.11
CA GLY A 80 -2.32 -1.54 9.36
C GLY A 80 -3.28 -0.36 9.13
N LYS A 81 -2.85 0.64 8.34
CA LYS A 81 -3.71 1.79 7.99
C LYS A 81 -5.00 1.36 7.29
N ALA A 82 -4.95 0.36 6.42
CA ALA A 82 -6.14 -0.19 5.77
C ALA A 82 -7.09 -0.85 6.77
N SER A 83 -6.55 -1.65 7.70
CA SER A 83 -7.30 -2.28 8.79
C SER A 83 -7.97 -1.25 9.68
N ASP A 84 -7.24 -0.22 10.09
CA ASP A 84 -7.72 0.86 10.95
C ASP A 84 -8.79 1.70 10.25
N ALA A 85 -8.57 2.10 9.00
CA ALA A 85 -9.54 2.86 8.23
C ALA A 85 -10.86 2.09 8.05
N ALA A 86 -10.80 0.80 7.68
CA ALA A 86 -11.99 -0.04 7.53
C ALA A 86 -12.74 -0.21 8.87
N SER A 87 -11.96 -0.41 9.93
CA SER A 87 -12.41 -0.52 11.31
C SER A 87 -13.13 0.74 11.81
N GLN A 88 -12.58 1.92 11.52
CA GLN A 88 -13.12 3.20 11.94
C GLN A 88 -14.47 3.50 11.28
N ILE A 89 -14.59 3.24 9.97
CA ILE A 89 -15.83 3.53 9.23
C ILE A 89 -16.87 2.40 9.32
N GLY A 90 -16.50 1.24 9.87
CA GLY A 90 -17.35 0.05 9.95
C GLY A 90 -17.75 -0.54 8.58
N LYS A 91 -17.03 -0.20 7.51
CA LYS A 91 -17.25 -0.64 6.13
C LYS A 91 -15.97 -1.24 5.57
N LYS A 92 -16.09 -2.00 4.48
CA LYS A 92 -14.96 -2.65 3.77
C LYS A 92 -14.15 -3.66 4.60
N LEU A 93 -14.61 -4.03 5.81
CA LEU A 93 -13.93 -5.00 6.69
C LEU A 93 -13.60 -6.32 5.97
N LYS A 94 -14.56 -6.90 5.24
CA LYS A 94 -14.38 -8.13 4.46
C LYS A 94 -13.37 -7.96 3.32
N ASP A 95 -13.46 -6.85 2.59
CA ASP A 95 -12.56 -6.59 1.46
C ASP A 95 -11.11 -6.45 1.94
N THR A 96 -10.92 -5.72 3.05
CA THR A 96 -9.62 -5.58 3.72
C THR A 96 -9.12 -6.92 4.25
N GLU A 97 -9.95 -7.70 4.95
CA GLU A 97 -9.61 -9.05 5.44
C GLU A 97 -9.08 -9.96 4.32
N ILE A 98 -9.78 -10.00 3.18
CA ILE A 98 -9.41 -10.83 2.04
C ILE A 98 -8.06 -10.38 1.48
N ALA A 99 -7.82 -9.07 1.40
CA ALA A 99 -6.55 -8.53 0.93
C ALA A 99 -5.39 -8.91 1.86
N LEU A 100 -5.56 -8.74 3.18
CA LEU A 100 -4.56 -9.12 4.19
C LEU A 100 -4.24 -10.61 4.12
N ARG A 101 -5.25 -11.48 4.03
CA ARG A 101 -5.08 -12.93 3.89
C ARG A 101 -4.24 -13.29 2.66
N LYS A 102 -4.52 -12.66 1.51
CA LYS A 102 -3.76 -12.90 0.26
C LYS A 102 -2.32 -12.43 0.37
N MET A 103 -2.07 -11.26 0.97
CA MET A 103 -0.73 -10.73 1.16
C MET A 103 0.09 -11.56 2.16
N ALA A 104 -0.52 -12.01 3.27
CA ALA A 104 0.11 -12.93 4.22
C ALA A 104 0.52 -14.25 3.55
N GLN A 105 -0.35 -14.82 2.70
CA GLN A 105 -0.02 -16.01 1.93
C GLN A 105 1.17 -15.77 1.00
N LYS A 106 1.17 -14.67 0.25
CA LYS A 106 2.29 -14.31 -0.64
C LYS A 106 3.60 -14.11 0.11
N LEU A 107 3.59 -13.49 1.29
CA LEU A 107 4.80 -13.38 2.12
C LEU A 107 5.32 -14.76 2.54
N ARG A 108 4.44 -15.70 2.93
CA ARG A 108 4.87 -17.08 3.23
C ARG A 108 5.46 -17.79 2.02
N ASP A 109 4.90 -17.54 0.83
CA ASP A 109 5.41 -18.09 -0.42
C ASP A 109 6.78 -17.51 -0.77
N LEU A 110 6.93 -16.18 -0.67
CA LEU A 110 8.19 -15.46 -0.85
C LEU A 110 9.28 -15.98 0.10
N LYS A 111 8.96 -16.12 1.38
CA LYS A 111 9.88 -16.61 2.43
C LYS A 111 10.61 -17.90 2.03
N ARG A 112 9.93 -18.84 1.38
CA ARG A 112 10.50 -20.15 1.03
C ARG A 112 11.67 -20.07 0.04
N GLY A 113 11.77 -18.97 -0.71
CA GLY A 113 12.85 -18.73 -1.66
C GLY A 113 13.98 -17.84 -1.12
N LEU A 114 13.92 -17.39 0.14
CA LEU A 114 14.88 -16.43 0.68
C LEU A 114 16.03 -17.10 1.45
N PRO A 115 17.21 -16.45 1.49
CA PRO A 115 18.28 -16.77 2.45
C PRO A 115 17.75 -16.78 3.90
N TYR A 116 18.37 -17.58 4.76
CA TYR A 116 17.90 -17.83 6.13
C TYR A 116 17.69 -16.54 6.94
N GLU A 117 18.62 -15.60 6.81
CA GLU A 117 18.61 -14.29 7.47
C GLU A 117 17.40 -13.43 7.10
N ASP A 118 16.85 -13.60 5.90
CA ASP A 118 15.70 -12.84 5.39
C ASP A 118 14.36 -13.54 5.65
N GLN A 119 14.38 -14.82 6.04
CA GLN A 119 13.14 -15.57 6.32
C GLN A 119 12.41 -15.08 7.57
N GLY A 120 13.15 -14.71 8.62
CA GLY A 120 12.61 -14.25 9.89
C GLY A 120 11.74 -12.99 9.75
N PRO A 121 12.27 -11.89 9.19
CA PRO A 121 11.51 -10.67 8.97
C PRO A 121 10.25 -10.88 8.10
N VAL A 122 10.36 -11.65 7.02
CA VAL A 122 9.22 -11.92 6.13
C VAL A 122 8.14 -12.77 6.80
N GLN A 123 8.52 -13.73 7.65
CA GLN A 123 7.58 -14.49 8.46
C GLN A 123 6.84 -13.58 9.46
N ALA A 124 7.57 -12.72 10.17
CA ALA A 124 6.98 -11.79 11.13
C ALA A 124 5.96 -10.85 10.47
N ALA A 125 6.25 -10.37 9.25
CA ALA A 125 5.30 -9.59 8.47
C ALA A 125 4.02 -10.40 8.13
N ALA A 126 4.16 -11.65 7.70
CA ALA A 126 3.02 -12.51 7.40
C ALA A 126 2.13 -12.74 8.63
N ASP A 127 2.74 -12.99 9.79
CA ASP A 127 2.03 -13.21 11.04
C ASP A 127 1.33 -11.94 11.53
N ARG A 128 1.95 -10.77 11.33
CA ARG A 128 1.32 -9.48 11.66
C ARG A 128 0.08 -9.21 10.80
N LEU A 129 0.12 -9.55 9.50
CA LEU A 129 -1.05 -9.46 8.63
C LEU A 129 -2.17 -10.42 9.04
N GLU A 130 -1.86 -11.64 9.50
CA GLU A 130 -2.88 -12.56 10.05
C GLU A 130 -3.49 -12.06 11.36
N GLN A 131 -2.70 -11.41 12.21
CA GLN A 131 -3.22 -10.80 13.43
C GLN A 131 -4.26 -9.71 13.07
N MET A 132 -3.91 -8.79 12.17
CA MET A 132 -4.83 -7.75 11.69
C MET A 132 -6.10 -8.37 11.07
N ARG A 133 -5.93 -9.43 10.27
CA ARG A 133 -7.04 -10.20 9.70
C ARG A 133 -7.96 -10.78 10.79
N THR A 134 -7.38 -11.32 11.85
CA THR A 134 -8.11 -11.90 12.99
C THR A 134 -8.90 -10.81 13.74
N GLU A 135 -8.32 -9.62 13.91
CA GLU A 135 -8.99 -8.47 14.50
C GLU A 135 -10.19 -8.02 13.65
N LEU A 136 -10.04 -7.96 12.32
CA LEU A 136 -11.16 -7.65 11.41
C LEU A 136 -12.27 -8.70 11.47
N LEU A 137 -11.92 -10.00 11.50
CA LEU A 137 -12.89 -11.09 11.66
C LEU A 137 -13.63 -10.98 12.99
N SER A 138 -12.93 -10.67 14.08
CA SER A 138 -13.54 -10.43 15.39
C SER A 138 -14.52 -9.25 15.36
N ARG A 139 -14.21 -8.17 14.63
CA ARG A 139 -15.15 -7.05 14.46
C ARG A 139 -16.41 -7.43 13.65
N MET A 140 -16.26 -8.29 12.64
CA MET A 140 -17.39 -8.72 11.80
C MET A 140 -18.29 -9.75 12.50
N PHE A 141 -17.70 -10.68 13.26
CA PHE A 141 -18.38 -11.88 13.74
C PHE A 141 -18.30 -12.09 15.26
N GLY A 142 -17.50 -11.29 15.97
CA GLY A 142 -17.40 -11.34 17.42
C GLY A 142 -18.74 -10.99 18.06
N LYS A 143 -19.03 -11.62 19.20
CA LYS A 143 -20.20 -11.27 20.00
C LYS A 143 -20.08 -9.79 20.36
N LYS A 144 -21.01 -8.96 19.88
CA LYS A 144 -21.22 -7.63 20.46
C LYS A 144 -21.60 -7.86 21.93
N GLY A 145 -20.63 -7.73 22.83
CA GLY A 145 -20.90 -7.76 24.25
C GLY A 145 -22.02 -6.76 24.54
N LYS A 146 -23.07 -7.22 25.21
CA LYS A 146 -24.06 -6.34 25.83
C LYS A 146 -23.30 -5.42 26.80
N PRO A 147 -23.63 -4.12 26.88
CA PRO A 147 -22.94 -3.17 27.76
C PRO A 147 -22.89 -3.66 29.21
#